data_AF-A0A4U0GUE9-F1
#
_entry.id   AF-A0A4U0GUE9-F1
#
_cell.length_a   1.000
_cell.length_b   1.000
_cell.length_c   1.000
_cell.angle_alpha   90.00
_cell.angle_beta   90.00
_cell.angle_gamma   90.00
#
_symmetry.space_group_name_H-M   'P 1'
#
loop_
_entity.id
_entity.type
_entity.pdbx_description
1 polymer ?
#
loop_
_entity_poly.entity_id
_entity_poly.type
_entity_poly.pdbx_seq_one_letter_code
_entity_poly.pdbx_strand_id
1 'polypeptide(L)'
;MSTIKDISKLLPKHLFWDVDPKNLDIQDDKDFIIPRALIATTAETFVQDIQPLEKLYSKVQIVKELQKTKERISNEVCKLVARRYHVKQFLRYQ
;
A
#
# COMPACT_ATOMS: atom_id res chain seq x y z
N MET A 1 -5.68 -14.79 14.14
CA MET A 1 -5.62 -13.76 15.18
C MET A 1 -4.99 -12.52 14.57
N SER A 2 -5.76 -11.45 14.36
CA SER A 2 -5.26 -10.20 13.76
C SER A 2 -4.92 -9.24 14.90
N THR A 3 -3.63 -9.03 15.15
CA THR A 3 -3.13 -8.40 16.40
C THR A 3 -2.51 -7.03 16.16
N ILE A 4 -3.05 -6.24 15.24
CA ILE A 4 -2.67 -4.83 15.06
C ILE A 4 -3.94 -4.03 14.79
N LYS A 5 -4.42 -3.31 15.82
CA LYS A 5 -5.55 -2.36 15.72
C LYS A 5 -5.11 -0.94 15.39
N ASP A 6 -3.80 -0.65 15.49
CA ASP A 6 -3.28 0.70 15.31
C ASP A 6 -2.18 0.67 14.25
N ILE A 7 -2.59 0.94 13.01
CA ILE A 7 -1.68 0.94 11.88
C ILE A 7 -0.65 2.08 11.94
N SER A 8 -0.90 3.11 12.76
CA SER A 8 0.05 4.21 12.93
C SER A 8 1.36 3.81 13.60
N LYS A 9 1.44 2.60 14.18
CA LYS A 9 2.67 2.00 14.68
C LYS A 9 3.56 1.42 13.59
N LEU A 10 2.99 1.19 12.40
CA LEU A 10 3.68 0.59 11.25
C LEU A 10 3.84 1.56 10.08
N LEU A 11 2.86 2.44 9.88
CA LEU A 11 2.83 3.40 8.78
C LEU A 11 2.80 4.84 9.32
N PRO A 12 3.44 5.80 8.63
CA PRO A 12 3.39 7.21 9.01
C PRO A 12 1.97 7.76 9.07
N LYS A 13 1.63 8.44 10.17
CA LYS A 13 0.29 9.02 10.42
C LYS A 13 -0.16 10.00 9.34
N HIS A 14 0.76 10.78 8.79
CA HIS A 14 0.44 11.82 7.81
C HIS A 14 -0.14 11.26 6.49
N LEU A 15 0.04 9.97 6.21
CA LEU A 15 -0.56 9.31 5.05
C LEU A 15 -2.08 9.19 5.20
N PHE A 16 -2.59 9.19 6.44
CA PHE A 16 -4.00 9.03 6.79
C PHE A 16 -4.58 10.36 7.30
N TRP A 17 -4.31 11.46 6.62
CA TRP A 17 -4.66 12.83 7.05
C TRP A 17 -6.18 13.09 7.18
N ASP A 18 -7.00 12.25 6.57
CA ASP A 18 -8.47 12.33 6.47
C ASP A 18 -9.21 11.29 7.34
N VAL A 19 -8.49 10.37 8.00
CA VAL A 19 -9.09 9.30 8.82
C VAL A 19 -8.25 9.03 10.07
N ASP A 20 -8.87 8.56 11.16
CA ASP A 20 -8.10 8.09 12.33
C ASP A 20 -7.51 6.70 12.06
N PRO A 21 -6.17 6.54 12.02
CA PRO A 21 -5.53 5.24 11.76
C PRO A 21 -5.88 4.14 12.78
N LYS A 22 -6.37 4.51 13.96
CA LYS A 22 -6.80 3.54 14.99
C LYS A 22 -8.14 2.88 14.68
N ASN A 23 -8.91 3.46 13.76
CA ASN A 23 -10.20 2.93 13.34
C ASN A 23 -10.10 2.04 12.09
N LEU A 24 -8.90 1.93 11.50
CA LEU A 24 -8.67 1.10 10.32
C LEU A 24 -8.41 -0.35 10.73
N ASP A 25 -9.18 -1.27 10.16
CA ASP A 25 -8.93 -2.70 10.26
C ASP A 25 -7.94 -3.15 9.18
N ILE A 26 -6.83 -3.77 9.59
CA ILE A 26 -5.77 -4.18 8.68
C ILE A 26 -6.18 -5.28 7.71
N GLN A 27 -7.33 -5.94 7.87
CA GLN A 27 -7.82 -6.93 6.92
C GLN A 27 -8.94 -6.38 6.05
N ASP A 28 -9.89 -5.68 6.65
CA ASP A 28 -11.08 -5.21 5.95
C ASP A 28 -10.80 -3.94 5.12
N ASP A 29 -9.94 -3.05 5.62
CA ASP A 29 -9.62 -1.76 4.97
C ASP A 29 -8.36 -1.81 4.08
N LYS A 30 -7.93 -3.00 3.66
CA LYS A 30 -6.69 -3.17 2.87
C LYS A 30 -6.71 -2.46 1.52
N ASP A 31 -7.88 -2.30 0.92
CA ASP A 31 -8.10 -1.60 -0.35
C ASP A 31 -7.85 -0.09 -0.25
N PHE A 32 -7.93 0.45 0.96
CA PHE A 32 -7.55 1.82 1.31
C PHE A 32 -6.11 1.91 1.84
N ILE A 33 -5.73 1.03 2.78
CA ILE A 33 -4.42 1.06 3.43
C ILE A 33 -3.27 0.87 2.43
N ILE A 34 -3.35 -0.14 1.57
CA ILE A 34 -2.26 -0.51 0.65
C ILE A 34 -1.92 0.64 -0.31
N PRO A 35 -2.88 1.23 -1.06
CA PRO A 35 -2.55 2.35 -1.92
C PRO A 35 -2.11 3.56 -1.08
N ARG A 36 -2.74 3.83 0.06
CA ARG A 36 -2.39 5.02 0.85
C ARG A 36 -0.97 4.98 1.41
N ALA A 37 -0.48 3.80 1.77
CA ALA A 37 0.91 3.60 2.18
C ALA A 37 1.93 3.92 1.07
N LEU A 38 1.54 3.83 -0.20
CA LEU A 38 2.42 3.99 -1.36
C LEU A 38 2.17 5.28 -2.16
N ILE A 39 1.26 6.14 -1.71
CA ILE A 39 0.83 7.33 -2.47
C ILE A 39 1.94 8.37 -2.65
N ALA A 40 2.85 8.46 -1.67
CA ALA A 40 3.96 9.40 -1.67
C ALA A 40 5.32 8.73 -1.97
N THR A 41 5.29 7.46 -2.38
CA THR A 41 6.51 6.67 -2.61
C THR A 41 7.24 7.11 -3.88
N THR A 42 8.57 7.17 -3.78
CA THR A 42 9.47 7.37 -4.92
C THR A 42 10.31 6.11 -5.16
N ALA A 43 11.05 6.05 -6.27
CA ALA A 43 11.99 4.94 -6.51
C ALA A 43 13.04 4.77 -5.40
N GLU A 44 13.41 5.85 -4.73
CA GLU A 44 14.42 5.88 -3.67
C GLU A 44 13.86 5.33 -2.34
N THR A 45 12.62 5.69 -2.00
CA THR A 45 11.98 5.27 -0.73
C THR A 45 11.22 3.94 -0.86
N PHE A 46 10.99 3.46 -2.08
CA PHE A 46 10.14 2.31 -2.37
C PHE A 46 10.37 1.09 -1.50
N VAL A 47 11.63 0.68 -1.31
CA VAL A 47 11.96 -0.52 -0.52
C VAL A 47 11.56 -0.34 0.95
N GLN A 48 11.71 0.88 1.49
CA GLN A 48 11.34 1.19 2.87
C GLN A 48 9.82 1.28 3.02
N ASP A 49 9.15 1.92 2.06
CA ASP A 49 7.71 2.15 2.11
C ASP A 49 6.90 0.86 1.93
N ILE A 50 7.38 -0.08 1.10
CA ILE A 50 6.67 -1.34 0.84
C ILE A 50 6.89 -2.39 1.95
N GLN A 51 7.99 -2.29 2.71
CA GLN A 51 8.34 -3.30 3.71
C GLN A 51 7.30 -3.46 4.82
N PRO A 52 6.68 -2.40 5.39
CA PRO A 52 5.56 -2.53 6.32
C PRO A 52 4.37 -3.27 5.70
N LEU A 53 4.05 -3.01 4.43
CA LEU A 53 2.96 -3.72 3.74
C LEU A 53 3.27 -5.20 3.56
N GLU A 54 4.52 -5.55 3.24
CA GLU A 54 4.97 -6.95 3.10
C GLU A 54 4.88 -7.74 4.42
N LYS A 55 4.88 -7.05 5.58
CA LYS A 55 4.63 -7.68 6.89
C LYS A 55 3.14 -7.93 7.17
N LEU A 56 2.26 -7.15 6.54
CA LEU A 56 0.81 -7.18 6.78
C LEU A 56 0.05 -8.00 5.73
N TYR A 57 0.54 -8.01 4.49
CA TYR A 57 -0.19 -8.50 3.34
C TYR A 57 0.69 -9.38 2.45
N SER A 58 0.08 -10.39 1.84
CA SER A 58 0.73 -11.15 0.80
C SER A 58 0.95 -10.29 -0.46
N LYS A 59 1.96 -10.64 -1.26
CA LYS A 59 2.20 -10.03 -2.58
C LYS A 59 0.96 -10.00 -3.47
N VAL A 60 0.11 -11.03 -3.39
CA VAL A 60 -1.11 -11.16 -4.19
C VAL A 60 -2.14 -10.12 -3.76
N GLN A 61 -2.30 -9.89 -2.45
CA GLN A 61 -3.20 -8.85 -1.93
C GLN A 61 -2.71 -7.47 -2.36
N ILE A 62 -1.41 -7.17 -2.19
CA ILE A 62 -0.83 -5.87 -2.57
C ILE A 62 -1.07 -5.57 -4.05
N VAL A 63 -0.72 -6.50 -4.94
CA VAL A 63 -0.92 -6.32 -6.39
C VAL A 63 -2.40 -6.16 -6.73
N LYS A 64 -3.27 -7.00 -6.16
CA LYS A 64 -4.71 -6.97 -6.44
C LYS A 64 -5.35 -5.64 -6.03
N GLU A 65 -5.03 -5.12 -4.86
CA GLU A 65 -5.61 -3.85 -4.39
C GLU A 65 -5.05 -2.67 -5.20
N LEU A 66 -3.76 -2.65 -5.54
CA LEU A 66 -3.19 -1.60 -6.41
C LEU A 66 -3.76 -1.62 -7.83
N GLN A 67 -4.13 -2.79 -8.37
CA GLN A 67 -4.79 -2.88 -9.68
C GLN A 67 -6.23 -2.36 -9.66
N LYS A 68 -6.90 -2.44 -8.51
CA LYS A 68 -8.32 -2.06 -8.37
C LYS A 68 -8.53 -0.67 -7.77
N THR A 69 -7.50 -0.11 -7.15
CA THR A 69 -7.63 1.11 -6.37
C THR A 69 -8.10 2.30 -7.21
N LYS A 70 -8.88 3.17 -6.56
CA LYS A 70 -9.27 4.48 -7.10
C LYS A 70 -8.34 5.61 -6.63
N GLU A 71 -7.44 5.32 -5.69
CA GLU A 71 -6.45 6.27 -5.21
C GLU A 71 -5.46 6.64 -6.31
N ARG A 72 -4.92 7.86 -6.23
CA ARG A 72 -4.03 8.42 -7.27
C ARG A 72 -2.59 7.95 -7.13
N ILE A 73 -2.37 6.65 -7.30
CA ILE A 73 -1.04 6.05 -7.27
C ILE A 73 -0.34 6.26 -8.61
N SER A 74 0.92 6.70 -8.55
CA SER A 74 1.71 6.93 -9.76
C SER A 74 1.95 5.63 -10.53
N ASN A 75 1.98 5.72 -11.86
CA ASN A 75 2.33 4.59 -12.71
C ASN A 75 3.74 4.04 -12.43
N GLU A 76 4.63 4.89 -11.91
CA GLU A 76 5.97 4.49 -11.50
C GLU A 76 5.92 3.54 -10.32
N VAL A 77 5.14 3.84 -9.28
CA VAL A 77 4.92 2.94 -8.13
C VAL A 77 4.36 1.60 -8.60
N CYS A 78 3.37 1.59 -9.51
CA CYS A 78 2.84 0.33 -10.07
C CYS A 78 3.93 -0.51 -10.78
N LYS A 79 4.83 0.13 -11.52
CA LYS A 79 5.97 -0.54 -12.18
C LYS A 79 6.98 -1.08 -11.16
N LEU A 80 7.28 -0.33 -10.10
CA LEU A 80 8.19 -0.74 -9.03
C LEU A 80 7.64 -1.98 -8.30
N VAL A 81 6.34 -1.99 -7.97
CA VAL A 81 5.66 -3.15 -7.39
C VAL A 81 5.69 -4.35 -8.32
N ALA A 82 5.38 -4.15 -9.60
CA ALA A 82 5.41 -5.23 -10.58
C ALA A 82 6.80 -5.86 -10.70
N ARG A 83 7.85 -5.02 -10.69
CA ARG A 83 9.25 -5.47 -10.70
C ARG A 83 9.63 -6.20 -9.41
N ARG A 84 9.26 -5.67 -8.24
CA ARG A 84 9.52 -6.26 -6.92
C ARG A 84 8.96 -7.68 -6.80
N TYR A 85 7.78 -7.92 -7.34
CA TYR A 85 7.10 -9.22 -7.24
C TYR A 85 7.20 -10.09 -8.49
N HIS A 86 7.96 -9.67 -9.51
CA HIS A 86 8.10 -10.37 -10.78
C HIS A 86 6.75 -10.72 -11.44
N VAL A 87 5.82 -9.77 -11.40
CA VAL A 87 4.49 -9.90 -12.03
C VAL A 87 4.41 -9.02 -13.29
N LYS A 88 3.40 -9.27 -14.13
CA LYS A 88 3.13 -8.44 -15.31
C LYS A 88 2.92 -7.00 -14.88
N GLN A 89 3.58 -6.08 -15.58
CA GLN A 89 3.40 -4.65 -15.35
C GLN A 89 1.94 -4.24 -15.53
N PHE A 90 1.50 -3.34 -14.66
CA PHE A 90 0.19 -2.73 -14.70
C PHE A 90 0.35 -1.23 -14.48
N LEU A 91 -0.57 -0.46 -15.06
CA LEU A 91 -0.61 0.99 -14.98
C LEU A 91 -1.98 1.39 -14.46
N ARG A 92 -2.04 2.53 -13.76
CA ARG A 92 -3.31 3.10 -13.32
C ARG A 92 -3.87 4.10 -14.32
N TYR A 93 -2.99 4.86 -14.96
CA TYR A 93 -3.30 5.87 -15.97
C TYR A 93 -2.74 5.42 -17.32
N GLN A 94 -3.53 5.52 -18.39
CA GLN A 94 -3.08 5.28 -19.77
C GLN A 94 -2.83 6.60 -20.46
#